data_AF-A0A9X1P7T3-F1
#
_entry.id   AF-A0A9X1P7T3-F1
#
_cell.length_a   1.000
_cell.length_b   1.000
_cell.length_c   1.000
_cell.angle_alpha   90.00
_cell.angle_beta   90.00
_cell.angle_gamma   90.00
#
_symmetry.space_group_name_H-M   'P 1'
#
loop_
_entity.id
_entity.type
_entity.pdbx_description
1 polymer ?
#
loop_
_entity_poly.entity_id
_entity_poly.type
_entity_poly.pdbx_seq_one_letter_code
_entity_poly.pdbx_strand_id
1 'polypeptide(L)'
;MGEIGRITKTVGVDDLPEDIREKFVAGTPVSVTFEGELAESEGVATRPSVPPEELEQRLAALRKIWGAGADLGTTTEEAVQRIRALRDEWDD
;
A
#
# COMPACT_ATOMS: atom_id res chain seq x y z
N MET A 1 17.63 -9.10 14.53
CA MET A 1 16.85 -9.18 15.78
C MET A 1 15.49 -8.62 15.45
N GLY A 2 14.46 -9.47 15.36
CA GLY A 2 13.10 -9.01 15.08
C GLY A 2 12.52 -8.32 16.32
N GLU A 3 11.78 -7.23 16.13
CA GLU A 3 11.08 -6.57 17.23
C GLU A 3 9.89 -7.43 17.65
N ILE A 4 9.76 -7.72 18.95
CA ILE A 4 8.58 -8.42 19.47
C ILE A 4 7.47 -7.38 19.63
N GLY A 5 6.44 -7.48 18.80
CA GLY A 5 5.26 -6.63 18.88
C GLY A 5 4.19 -7.24 19.76
N ARG A 6 3.46 -6.37 20.46
CA ARG A 6 2.25 -6.73 21.20
C ARG A 6 1.04 -6.13 20.49
N ILE A 7 0.16 -6.96 19.93
CA ILE A 7 -1.11 -6.51 19.33
C ILE A 7 -2.25 -7.02 20.21
N THR A 8 -3.13 -6.12 20.65
CA THR A 8 -4.33 -6.48 21.41
C THR A 8 -5.55 -6.28 20.51
N LYS A 9 -6.32 -7.36 20.26
CA LYS A 9 -7.56 -7.31 19.49
C LYS A 9 -8.72 -7.78 20.37
N THR A 10 -9.80 -7.01 20.39
CA THR A 10 -11.06 -7.41 21.03
C THR A 10 -11.88 -8.22 20.02
N VAL A 11 -12.21 -9.45 20.38
CA VAL A 11 -13.02 -10.39 19.57
C VAL A 11 -14.16 -10.95 20.40
N GLY A 12 -15.22 -11.43 19.75
CA GLY A 12 -16.30 -12.14 20.43
C GLY A 12 -15.86 -13.56 20.81
N VAL A 13 -16.44 -14.13 21.87
CA VAL A 13 -16.18 -15.52 22.28
C VAL A 13 -16.48 -16.54 21.17
N ASP A 14 -17.40 -16.22 20.26
CA ASP A 14 -17.75 -17.07 19.13
C ASP A 14 -16.63 -17.17 18.08
N ASP A 15 -15.71 -16.19 18.03
CA ASP A 15 -14.55 -16.21 17.13
C ASP A 15 -13.35 -16.96 17.75
N LEU A 16 -13.46 -17.42 19.01
CA LEU A 16 -12.40 -18.16 19.68
C LEU A 16 -12.44 -19.66 19.29
N PRO A 17 -11.27 -20.33 19.24
CA PRO A 17 -11.16 -21.78 19.17
C PRO A 17 -12.02 -22.51 20.21
N GLU A 18 -12.54 -23.70 19.87
CA GLU A 18 -13.51 -24.45 20.70
C GLU A 18 -12.97 -24.77 22.11
N ASP A 19 -11.68 -25.10 22.22
CA ASP A 19 -10.97 -25.41 23.47
C ASP A 19 -10.88 -24.24 24.46
N ILE A 20 -10.93 -23.01 23.95
CA ILE A 20 -10.94 -21.79 24.75
C ILE A 20 -12.39 -21.29 24.95
N ARG A 21 -13.25 -21.45 23.95
CA ARG A 21 -14.66 -21.00 23.97
C ARG A 21 -15.43 -21.59 25.16
N GLU A 22 -15.22 -22.85 25.49
CA GLU A 22 -15.89 -23.52 26.62
C GLU A 22 -15.61 -22.87 27.99
N LYS A 23 -14.55 -22.07 28.10
CA LYS A 23 -14.17 -21.39 29.35
C LYS A 23 -14.85 -20.03 29.53
N PHE A 24 -15.55 -19.53 28.52
CA PHE A 24 -16.19 -18.22 28.53
C PHE A 24 -17.69 -18.31 28.22
N VAL A 25 -18.47 -17.42 28.81
CA VAL A 25 -19.90 -17.31 28.49
C VAL A 25 -20.05 -16.69 27.11
N ALA A 26 -20.88 -17.31 26.26
CA ALA A 26 -21.18 -16.81 24.90
C ALA A 26 -21.62 -15.34 24.95
N GLY A 27 -21.12 -14.53 24.00
CA GLY A 27 -21.38 -13.09 23.94
C GLY A 27 -20.51 -12.20 24.83
N THR A 28 -19.57 -12.75 25.59
CA THR A 28 -18.60 -11.93 26.34
C THR A 28 -17.52 -11.37 25.39
N PRO A 29 -17.15 -10.08 25.47
CA PRO A 29 -16.01 -9.57 24.72
C PRO A 29 -14.70 -10.07 25.35
N VAL A 30 -13.81 -10.66 24.55
CA VAL A 30 -12.51 -11.16 25.01
C VAL A 30 -11.39 -10.41 24.29
N SER A 31 -10.39 -9.96 25.06
CA SER A 31 -9.20 -9.30 24.52
C SER A 31 -8.09 -10.33 24.32
N VAL A 32 -7.82 -10.67 23.06
CA VAL A 32 -6.72 -11.57 22.70
C VAL A 32 -5.48 -10.72 22.46
N THR A 33 -4.42 -10.99 23.23
CA THR A 33 -3.10 -10.37 23.03
C THR A 33 -2.22 -11.36 22.28
N PHE A 34 -1.73 -10.95 21.11
CA PHE A 34 -0.70 -11.68 20.37
C PHE A 34 0.66 -11.07 20.71
N GLU A 35 1.56 -11.89 21.26
CA GLU A 35 2.96 -11.56 21.50
C GLU A 35 3.78 -12.46 20.57
N GLY A 36 4.43 -11.87 19.57
CA GLY A 36 5.23 -12.60 18.60
C GLY A 36 6.25 -11.67 17.96
N GLU A 37 7.30 -12.25 17.35
CA GLU A 37 8.17 -11.48 16.47
C GLU A 37 7.27 -10.84 15.40
N LEU A 38 7.24 -9.50 15.37
CA LEU A 38 6.83 -8.80 14.17
C LEU A 38 7.91 -9.14 13.16
N ALA A 39 7.76 -10.27 12.45
CA ALA A 39 8.21 -10.29 11.07
C ALA A 39 7.62 -9.03 10.50
N GLU A 40 8.48 -8.05 10.16
CA GLU A 40 8.09 -6.73 9.62
C GLU A 40 6.85 -6.97 8.81
N SER A 41 5.70 -6.70 9.41
CA SER A 41 4.45 -6.91 8.71
C SER A 41 4.60 -5.86 7.66
N GLU A 42 4.85 -6.33 6.44
CA GLU A 42 4.73 -5.56 5.22
C GLU A 42 3.68 -4.54 5.55
N GLY A 43 4.10 -3.27 5.70
CA GLY A 43 3.11 -2.21 5.85
C GLY A 43 2.08 -2.51 4.78
N VAL A 44 0.80 -2.43 5.10
CA VAL A 44 -0.28 -2.79 4.19
C VAL A 44 -0.28 -1.83 2.98
N ALA A 45 0.81 -1.71 2.22
CA ALA A 45 0.85 -2.13 0.84
C ALA A 45 0.22 -3.51 0.70
N THR A 46 -1.11 -3.58 0.86
CA THR A 46 -1.90 -4.24 -0.17
C THR A 46 -1.36 -3.70 -1.50
N ARG A 47 -0.35 -4.35 -2.07
CA ARG A 47 -0.12 -4.22 -3.50
C ARG A 47 -1.47 -4.59 -4.07
N PRO A 48 -2.17 -3.67 -4.76
CA PRO A 48 -3.44 -4.05 -5.37
C PRO A 48 -3.13 -5.31 -6.18
N SER A 49 -3.82 -6.40 -5.85
CA SER A 49 -3.72 -7.64 -6.59
C SER A 49 -4.41 -7.38 -7.93
N VAL A 50 -3.68 -6.71 -8.81
CA VAL A 50 -4.17 -6.40 -10.15
C VAL A 50 -4.11 -7.72 -10.91
N PRO A 51 -5.24 -8.23 -11.42
CA PRO A 51 -5.23 -9.44 -12.22
C PRO A 51 -4.30 -9.26 -13.43
N PRO A 52 -3.62 -10.32 -13.89
CA PRO A 52 -2.59 -10.23 -14.93
C PRO A 52 -3.09 -9.54 -16.22
N GLU A 53 -4.35 -9.76 -16.58
CA GLU A 53 -5.00 -9.14 -17.73
C GLU A 53 -5.13 -7.60 -17.60
N GLU A 54 -5.45 -7.11 -16.40
CA GLU A 54 -5.55 -5.67 -16.13
C GLU A 54 -4.16 -5.01 -16.07
N LEU A 55 -3.14 -5.75 -15.62
CA LEU A 55 -1.74 -5.32 -15.66
C LEU A 55 -1.25 -5.10 -17.10
N GLU A 56 -1.58 -6.03 -18.01
CA GLU A 56 -1.25 -5.89 -19.44
C GLU A 56 -1.94 -4.69 -20.08
N GLN A 57 -3.23 -4.46 -19.78
CA GLN A 57 -3.96 -3.29 -20.27
C GLN A 57 -3.36 -1.97 -19.76
N ARG A 58 -2.99 -1.91 -18.47
CA ARG A 58 -2.32 -0.74 -17.89
C ARG A 58 -0.95 -0.48 -18.51
N LEU A 59 -0.15 -1.52 -18.72
CA LEU A 59 1.15 -1.41 -19.39
C LEU A 59 1.02 -0.97 -20.85
N ALA A 60 0.01 -1.46 -21.56
CA ALA A 60 -0.28 -1.03 -22.93
C ALA A 60 -0.70 0.45 -22.99
N ALA A 61 -1.50 0.92 -22.02
CA ALA A 61 -1.88 2.32 -21.91
C ALA A 61 -0.68 3.23 -21.60
N LEU A 62 0.17 2.82 -20.66
CA LEU A 62 1.42 3.52 -20.33
C LEU A 62 2.34 3.65 -21.53
N ARG A 63 2.54 2.58 -22.31
CA ARG A 63 3.38 2.61 -23.52
C ARG A 63 2.86 3.59 -24.58
N LYS A 64 1.54 3.72 -24.74
CA LYS A 64 0.94 4.70 -25.67
C LYS A 64 1.23 6.14 -25.24
N ILE A 65 1.21 6.41 -23.94
CA ILE A 65 1.47 7.76 -23.39
C ILE A 65 2.96 8.09 -23.41
N TRP A 66 3.81 7.09 -23.17
CA TRP A 66 5.27 7.30 -23.10
C TRP A 66 5.87 7.69 -24.45
N GLY A 67 5.34 7.15 -25.56
CA GLY A 67 5.71 7.58 -26.91
C GLY A 67 5.42 9.07 -27.16
N ALA A 68 4.30 9.59 -26.65
CA ALA A 68 3.94 10.99 -26.82
C ALA A 68 4.92 11.98 -26.17
N GLY A 69 5.60 11.58 -25.09
CA GLY A 69 6.63 12.39 -24.44
C GLY A 69 7.99 12.32 -25.13
N ALA A 70 8.32 11.19 -25.74
CA ALA A 70 9.56 10.99 -26.49
C ALA A 70 9.54 11.70 -27.87
N ASP A 71 8.36 11.74 -28.52
CA ASP A 71 8.18 12.36 -29.84
C ASP A 71 8.20 13.89 -29.81
N LEU A 72 8.13 14.52 -28.63
CA LEU A 72 8.21 15.99 -28.53
C LEU A 72 9.61 16.54 -28.84
N GLY A 73 10.61 15.67 -29.07
CA GLY A 73 11.97 16.05 -29.49
C GLY A 73 12.66 17.05 -28.57
N THR A 74 12.12 17.25 -27.36
CA THR A 74 12.55 18.30 -26.46
C THR A 74 13.76 17.78 -25.73
N THR A 75 14.88 18.46 -25.92
CA THR A 75 16.11 18.13 -25.20
C THR A 75 15.94 18.42 -23.71
N THR A 76 16.73 17.76 -22.87
CA THR A 76 16.72 18.01 -21.43
C THR A 76 16.96 19.49 -21.10
N GLU A 77 17.83 20.16 -21.86
CA GLU A 77 18.17 21.57 -21.67
C GLU A 77 16.98 22.50 -21.98
N GLU A 78 16.26 22.24 -23.07
CA GLU A 78 15.04 22.99 -23.42
C GLU A 78 13.92 22.79 -22.40
N ALA A 79 13.77 21.56 -21.88
CA ALA A 79 12.81 21.28 -20.82
C ALA A 79 13.13 22.07 -19.55
N VAL A 80 14.40 22.10 -19.13
CA VAL A 80 14.85 22.87 -17.95
C VAL A 80 14.64 24.37 -18.15
N GLN A 81 14.92 24.91 -19.35
CA GLN A 81 14.68 26.32 -19.64
C GLN A 81 13.19 26.68 -19.58
N ARG A 82 12.30 25.85 -20.14
CA ARG A 82 10.85 26.07 -20.05
C ARG A 82 10.35 26.04 -18.61
N ILE A 83 10.83 25.10 -17.80
CA ILE A 83 10.47 24.99 -16.38
C ILE A 83 10.92 26.25 -15.61
N ARG A 84 12.13 26.76 -15.86
CA ARG A 84 12.61 28.00 -15.23
C ARG A 84 11.78 29.21 -15.63
N ALA A 85 11.48 29.36 -16.93
CA ALA A 85 10.64 30.47 -17.40
C ALA A 85 9.25 30.43 -16.76
N LEU A 86 8.64 29.25 -16.65
CA LEU A 86 7.36 29.08 -15.97
C LEU A 86 7.44 29.41 -14.48
N ARG A 87 8.53 29.02 -13.79
CA ARG A 87 8.71 29.38 -12.38
C ARG A 87 8.85 30.89 -12.20
N ASP A 88 9.67 31.53 -13.03
CA ASP A 88 9.95 32.96 -12.89
C ASP A 88 8.69 33.82 -13.20
N GLU A 89 7.79 33.37 -14.09
CA GLU A 89 6.47 34.00 -14.31
C GLU A 89 5.52 33.89 -13.11
N TRP A 90 5.68 32.87 -12.26
CA TRP A 90 4.86 32.67 -11.06
C TRP A 90 5.43 33.35 -9.82
N ASP A 91 6.72 33.67 -9.83
CA ASP A 91 7.42 34.34 -8.72
C ASP A 91 7.37 35.88 -8.83
N ASP A 92 6.89 36.45 -9.95
CA ASP A 92 6.58 37.89 -10.17
C ASP A 92 5.13 38.26 -9.77
#